data_AF-A0A937NLK1-F1
#
_entry.id   AF-A0A937NLK1-F1
#
_cell.length_a   1.000
_cell.length_b   1.000
_cell.length_c   1.000
_cell.angle_alpha   90.00
_cell.angle_beta   90.00
_cell.angle_gamma   90.00
#
_symmetry.space_group_name_H-M   'P 1'
#
loop_
_entity.id
_entity.type
_entity.pdbx_description
1 polymer ?
#
loop_
_entity_poly.entity_id
_entity_poly.type
_entity_poly.pdbx_seq_one_letter_code
_entity_poly.pdbx_strand_id
1 'polypeptide(L)'
;MQAEKYVGTGYQRLLTFEVQGGGFSLFGQPPADPFLTAYGLMEFSDMAKVYPVDEALIERTAQWLLAQQASDGTWTDQGYSEHWRIDSKVPTTAYIAWALIEAGYQDTPQMGQAITYIRELGLQQEPVLSGAEGDAYSLALVANALAAYDPDDSMTRAVLDRLYDMRIEEGDTIYWQTGTASFMGATGESGSLETTALAAIALMRGNAHSDAVSGALAYLIQGKDSWGTWSTTQATILSLKALLLSTEQAGEIEGPVRLRVGLNKEQTQEITIDETNADVVHLVTFDRGFSPSGANRVQIELEGGGNLMYQVATRYYLPWDQVPMVEMMDELITIDLAYDRTRLAVNDEVTVDVGVKLNREGVVKMALIDLGVPPGFTVLAEDLSRLVEQKVIARYELTGRQIIIYLEDFSSESPLAFSYRLRARFPMRAQTPPSSAYDYYNPGDTTMRAPLEVTVSE
;
A
#
# COMPACT_ATOMS: atom_id res chain seq x y z
N MET A 1 -20.75 7.60 -11.15
CA MET A 1 -20.25 7.77 -12.54
C MET A 1 -18.73 7.76 -12.67
N GLN A 2 -17.95 8.72 -12.13
CA GLN A 2 -16.48 8.71 -12.33
C GLN A 2 -15.78 7.58 -11.54
N ALA A 3 -16.07 7.44 -10.24
CA ALA A 3 -15.51 6.36 -9.41
C ALA A 3 -15.88 4.98 -9.95
N GLU A 4 -17.16 4.77 -10.24
CA GLU A 4 -17.69 3.56 -10.88
C GLU A 4 -16.99 3.20 -12.20
N LYS A 5 -16.68 4.19 -13.05
CA LYS A 5 -15.88 3.98 -14.27
C LYS A 5 -14.45 3.51 -13.95
N TYR A 6 -13.83 4.07 -12.90
CA TYR A 6 -12.51 3.62 -12.47
C TYR A 6 -12.56 2.20 -11.90
N VAL A 7 -13.56 1.86 -11.09
CA VAL A 7 -13.78 0.48 -10.61
C VAL A 7 -13.94 -0.47 -11.79
N GLY A 8 -14.79 -0.15 -12.77
CA GLY A 8 -14.97 -1.00 -13.95
C GLY A 8 -13.71 -1.16 -14.81
N THR A 9 -12.93 -0.08 -14.96
CA THR A 9 -11.64 -0.15 -15.68
C THR A 9 -10.62 -0.98 -14.90
N GLY A 10 -10.56 -0.82 -13.58
CA GLY A 10 -9.72 -1.59 -12.67
C GLY A 10 -10.07 -3.07 -12.72
N TYR A 11 -11.35 -3.41 -12.61
CA TYR A 11 -11.86 -4.78 -12.74
C TYR A 11 -11.36 -5.46 -14.02
N GLN A 12 -11.55 -4.82 -15.18
CA GLN A 12 -11.08 -5.37 -16.46
C GLN A 12 -9.57 -5.56 -16.53
N ARG A 13 -8.79 -4.70 -15.86
CA ARG A 13 -7.34 -4.87 -15.76
C ARG A 13 -6.98 -6.04 -14.85
N LEU A 14 -7.63 -6.17 -13.70
CA LEU A 14 -7.38 -7.26 -12.75
C LEU A 14 -7.58 -8.63 -13.39
N LEU A 15 -8.57 -8.79 -14.27
CA LEU A 15 -8.80 -10.03 -15.03
C LEU A 15 -7.58 -10.48 -15.86
N THR A 16 -6.71 -9.54 -16.26
CA THR A 16 -5.50 -9.87 -17.04
C THR A 16 -4.39 -10.54 -16.22
N PHE A 17 -4.54 -10.56 -14.89
CA PHE A 17 -3.62 -11.20 -13.95
C PHE A 17 -4.07 -12.60 -13.51
N GLU A 18 -5.23 -13.06 -14.00
CA GLU A 18 -5.72 -14.41 -13.77
C GLU A 18 -4.87 -15.42 -14.55
N VAL A 19 -4.35 -16.42 -13.84
CA VAL A 19 -3.67 -17.58 -14.41
C VAL A 19 -4.70 -18.66 -14.72
N GLN A 20 -4.50 -19.40 -15.81
CA GLN A 20 -5.38 -20.50 -16.21
C GLN A 20 -5.64 -21.46 -15.03
N GLY A 21 -6.90 -21.56 -14.62
CA GLY A 21 -7.33 -22.37 -13.48
C GLY A 21 -8.05 -21.58 -12.38
N GLY A 22 -7.95 -20.24 -12.38
CA GLY A 22 -8.70 -19.36 -11.46
C GLY A 22 -7.85 -18.67 -10.39
N GLY A 23 -6.57 -19.04 -10.28
CA GLY A 23 -5.61 -18.38 -9.41
C GLY A 23 -5.02 -17.11 -10.03
N PHE A 24 -4.37 -16.27 -9.25
CA PHE A 24 -3.77 -15.01 -9.67
C PHE A 24 -2.27 -14.96 -9.41
N SER A 25 -1.55 -14.18 -10.20
CA SER A 25 -0.14 -13.87 -9.97
C SER A 25 0.17 -12.41 -10.25
N LEU A 26 1.31 -11.91 -9.77
CA LEU A 26 1.64 -10.49 -9.80
C LEU A 26 1.62 -9.89 -11.21
N PHE A 27 1.98 -10.68 -12.23
CA PHE A 27 2.04 -10.25 -13.63
C PHE A 27 1.20 -11.11 -14.59
N GLY A 28 0.29 -11.95 -14.07
CA GLY A 28 -0.60 -12.79 -14.88
C GLY A 28 0.07 -13.99 -15.53
N GLN A 29 1.27 -14.35 -15.08
CA GLN A 29 2.01 -15.52 -15.56
C GLN A 29 2.03 -16.63 -14.50
N PRO A 30 1.95 -17.91 -14.87
CA PRO A 30 2.06 -19.01 -13.92
C PRO A 30 3.45 -19.07 -13.25
N PRO A 31 3.56 -19.60 -12.02
CA PRO A 31 2.46 -20.15 -11.21
C PRO A 31 1.58 -19.07 -10.58
N ALA A 32 0.32 -19.43 -10.28
CA ALA A 32 -0.53 -18.62 -9.42
C ALA A 32 -0.08 -18.75 -7.96
N ASP A 33 -0.22 -17.68 -7.20
CA ASP A 33 0.17 -17.62 -5.79
C ASP A 33 -1.06 -17.64 -4.88
N PRO A 34 -1.14 -18.54 -3.88
CA PRO A 34 -2.28 -18.62 -2.97
C PRO A 34 -2.58 -17.33 -2.20
N PHE A 35 -1.56 -16.60 -1.75
CA PHE A 35 -1.75 -15.35 -1.02
C PHE A 35 -2.34 -14.26 -1.94
N LEU A 36 -1.75 -14.04 -3.12
CA LEU A 36 -2.27 -13.08 -4.10
C LEU A 36 -3.67 -13.46 -4.59
N THR A 37 -3.95 -14.76 -4.72
CA THR A 37 -5.27 -15.25 -5.11
C THR A 37 -6.31 -14.95 -4.02
N ALA A 38 -5.97 -15.14 -2.75
CA ALA A 38 -6.86 -14.78 -1.63
C ALA A 38 -7.06 -13.26 -1.50
N TYR A 39 -6.01 -12.48 -1.73
CA TYR A 39 -6.10 -11.02 -1.83
C TYR A 39 -7.08 -10.59 -2.93
N GLY A 40 -6.95 -11.16 -4.13
CA GLY A 40 -7.88 -10.93 -5.24
C GLY A 40 -9.31 -11.37 -4.92
N LEU A 41 -9.50 -12.53 -4.27
CA LEU A 41 -10.83 -13.00 -3.87
C LEU A 41 -11.55 -12.02 -2.95
N MET A 42 -10.85 -11.50 -1.94
CA MET A 42 -11.39 -10.51 -1.01
C MET A 42 -11.71 -9.20 -1.74
N GLU A 43 -10.82 -8.73 -2.62
CA GLU A 43 -11.04 -7.54 -3.44
C GLU A 43 -12.28 -7.69 -4.35
N PHE A 44 -12.42 -8.80 -5.07
CA PHE A 44 -13.58 -9.04 -5.94
C PHE A 44 -14.88 -9.15 -5.15
N SER A 45 -14.83 -9.74 -3.95
CA SER A 45 -16.00 -9.87 -3.07
C SER A 45 -16.45 -8.51 -2.52
N ASP A 46 -15.52 -7.65 -2.12
CA ASP A 46 -15.84 -6.27 -1.72
C ASP A 46 -16.32 -5.42 -2.91
N MET A 47 -15.68 -5.58 -4.08
CA MET A 47 -16.06 -4.88 -5.30
C MET A 47 -17.49 -5.23 -5.76
N ALA A 48 -17.90 -6.50 -5.62
CA ALA A 48 -19.23 -6.98 -5.99
C ALA A 48 -20.37 -6.26 -5.24
N LYS A 49 -20.09 -5.64 -4.09
CA LYS A 49 -21.06 -4.86 -3.32
C LYS A 49 -21.45 -3.54 -4.00
N VAL A 50 -20.59 -3.02 -4.88
CA VAL A 50 -20.75 -1.68 -5.50
C VAL A 50 -20.59 -1.66 -7.01
N TYR A 51 -20.18 -2.76 -7.63
CA TYR A 51 -19.97 -2.90 -9.07
C TYR A 51 -20.30 -4.32 -9.55
N PRO A 52 -20.86 -4.51 -10.76
CA PRO A 52 -21.18 -5.85 -11.28
C PRO A 52 -19.92 -6.65 -11.61
N VAL A 53 -19.49 -7.49 -10.68
CA VAL A 53 -18.43 -8.50 -10.85
C VAL A 53 -19.07 -9.82 -11.27
N ASP A 54 -18.44 -10.54 -12.20
CA ASP A 54 -18.89 -11.88 -12.62
C ASP A 54 -18.82 -12.87 -11.44
N GLU A 55 -19.96 -13.39 -10.99
CA GLU A 55 -20.04 -14.39 -9.92
C GLU A 55 -19.20 -15.63 -10.23
N ALA A 56 -19.09 -16.03 -11.50
CA ALA A 56 -18.28 -17.17 -11.91
C ALA A 56 -16.78 -16.93 -11.75
N LEU A 57 -16.32 -15.67 -11.63
CA LEU A 57 -14.95 -15.34 -11.26
C LEU A 57 -14.71 -15.62 -9.77
N ILE A 58 -15.57 -15.09 -8.91
CA ILE A 58 -15.47 -15.30 -7.46
C ILE A 58 -15.52 -16.80 -7.16
N GLU A 59 -16.45 -17.52 -7.79
CA GLU A 59 -16.59 -18.96 -7.61
C GLU A 59 -15.34 -19.72 -8.03
N ARG A 60 -14.82 -19.51 -9.25
CA ARG A 60 -13.64 -20.26 -9.71
C ARG A 60 -12.38 -19.93 -8.91
N THR A 61 -12.23 -18.68 -8.45
CA THR A 61 -11.10 -18.26 -7.61
C THR A 61 -11.18 -18.90 -6.23
N ALA A 62 -12.36 -18.93 -5.61
CA ALA A 62 -12.56 -19.62 -4.34
C ALA A 62 -12.33 -21.14 -4.47
N GLN A 63 -12.85 -21.77 -5.52
CA GLN A 63 -12.63 -23.20 -5.78
C GLN A 63 -11.17 -23.54 -6.02
N TRP A 64 -10.43 -22.66 -6.72
CA TRP A 64 -9.00 -22.84 -6.92
C TRP A 64 -8.25 -22.84 -5.57
N LEU A 65 -8.55 -21.89 -4.67
CA LEU A 65 -7.97 -21.84 -3.33
C LEU A 65 -8.32 -23.08 -2.50
N LEU A 66 -9.59 -23.48 -2.47
CA LEU A 66 -10.03 -24.70 -1.78
C LEU A 66 -9.30 -25.95 -2.28
N ALA A 67 -8.97 -26.02 -3.56
CA ALA A 67 -8.22 -27.12 -4.16
C ALA A 67 -6.70 -27.07 -3.84
N GLN A 68 -6.17 -25.93 -3.40
CA GLN A 68 -4.77 -25.81 -2.96
C GLN A 68 -4.56 -26.22 -1.49
N GLN A 69 -5.63 -26.49 -0.73
CA GLN A 69 -5.49 -26.86 0.67
C GLN A 69 -4.78 -28.22 0.81
N ALA A 70 -3.77 -28.26 1.68
CA ALA A 70 -3.09 -29.50 2.04
C ALA A 70 -3.99 -30.40 2.92
N SER A 71 -3.65 -31.68 3.03
CA SER A 71 -4.44 -32.66 3.78
C SER A 71 -4.53 -32.39 5.29
N ASP A 72 -3.66 -31.53 5.82
CA ASP A 72 -3.67 -31.09 7.21
C ASP A 72 -4.50 -29.81 7.44
N GLY A 73 -5.21 -29.32 6.42
CA GLY A 73 -6.08 -28.15 6.51
C GLY A 73 -5.40 -26.82 6.21
N THR A 74 -4.15 -26.83 5.76
CA THR A 74 -3.33 -25.62 5.64
C THR A 74 -3.09 -25.19 4.20
N TRP A 75 -2.65 -23.95 4.05
CA TRP A 75 -2.08 -23.44 2.81
C TRP A 75 -0.64 -22.98 3.06
N THR A 76 0.17 -23.10 2.02
CA THR A 76 1.50 -22.52 1.94
C THR A 76 1.51 -21.58 0.74
N ASP A 77 2.08 -20.40 0.89
CA ASP A 77 2.29 -19.50 -0.24
C ASP A 77 3.45 -19.99 -1.10
N GLN A 78 3.55 -19.50 -2.35
CA GLN A 78 4.60 -19.94 -3.27
C GLN A 78 5.70 -18.88 -3.42
N GLY A 79 6.26 -18.42 -2.29
CA GLY A 79 7.56 -17.73 -2.26
C GLY A 79 7.56 -16.25 -1.82
N TYR A 80 6.42 -15.67 -1.43
CA TYR A 80 6.41 -14.30 -0.87
C TYR A 80 6.85 -14.30 0.60
N SER A 81 6.33 -15.22 1.40
CA SER A 81 6.61 -15.38 2.82
C SER A 81 8.00 -15.98 3.09
N GLU A 82 8.49 -16.87 2.20
CA GLU A 82 9.85 -17.42 2.26
C GLU A 82 10.89 -16.30 2.10
N HIS A 83 10.62 -15.33 1.22
CA HIS A 83 11.47 -14.15 1.01
C HIS A 83 11.63 -13.31 2.28
N TRP A 84 10.53 -13.15 3.01
CA TRP A 84 10.47 -12.33 4.22
C TRP A 84 10.76 -13.11 5.50
N ARG A 85 11.15 -14.40 5.39
CA ARG A 85 11.44 -15.30 6.52
C ARG A 85 10.31 -15.39 7.54
N ILE A 86 9.07 -15.33 7.07
CA ILE A 86 7.90 -15.56 7.91
C ILE A 86 7.75 -17.08 8.03
N ASP A 87 7.72 -17.63 9.26
CA ASP A 87 7.17 -18.99 9.45
C ASP A 87 5.67 -18.91 9.19
N SER A 88 5.31 -19.09 7.93
CA SER A 88 4.12 -18.46 7.38
C SER A 88 2.90 -19.34 7.39
N LYS A 89 3.02 -20.60 7.81
CA LYS A 89 1.96 -21.58 7.57
C LYS A 89 0.66 -21.23 8.29
N VAL A 90 0.74 -20.85 9.56
CA VAL A 90 -0.42 -20.39 10.35
C VAL A 90 -0.97 -19.06 9.83
N PRO A 91 -0.19 -17.97 9.71
CA PRO A 91 -0.73 -16.70 9.21
C PRO A 91 -1.24 -16.79 7.76
N THR A 92 -0.64 -17.63 6.90
CA THR A 92 -1.08 -17.82 5.51
C THR A 92 -2.42 -18.54 5.49
N THR A 93 -2.54 -19.61 6.30
CA THR A 93 -3.81 -20.33 6.47
C THR A 93 -4.88 -19.41 7.03
N ALA A 94 -4.55 -18.57 8.01
CA ALA A 94 -5.48 -17.59 8.57
C ALA A 94 -5.94 -16.56 7.54
N TYR A 95 -5.03 -15.97 6.78
CA TYR A 95 -5.37 -14.97 5.77
C TYR A 95 -6.25 -15.56 4.65
N ILE A 96 -5.91 -16.75 4.16
CA ILE A 96 -6.71 -17.43 3.12
C ILE A 96 -8.08 -17.85 3.66
N ALA A 97 -8.16 -18.38 4.88
CA ALA A 97 -9.43 -18.68 5.53
C ALA A 97 -10.29 -17.43 5.70
N TRP A 98 -9.70 -16.31 6.14
CA TRP A 98 -10.40 -15.03 6.26
C TRP A 98 -10.98 -14.58 4.92
N ALA A 99 -10.19 -14.59 3.84
CA ALA A 99 -10.66 -14.22 2.50
C ALA A 99 -11.81 -15.12 2.00
N LEU A 100 -11.72 -16.43 2.25
CA LEU A 100 -12.78 -17.39 1.88
C LEU A 100 -14.06 -17.16 2.70
N ILE A 101 -13.95 -16.81 3.98
CA ILE A 101 -15.10 -16.46 4.83
C ILE A 101 -15.76 -15.17 4.32
N GLU A 102 -14.99 -14.12 4.01
CA GLU A 102 -15.51 -12.87 3.44
C GLU A 102 -16.25 -13.10 2.10
N ALA A 103 -15.79 -14.08 1.32
CA ALA A 103 -16.41 -14.48 0.06
C ALA A 103 -17.61 -15.44 0.24
N GLY A 104 -17.97 -15.82 1.46
CA GLY A 104 -19.14 -16.65 1.76
C GLY A 104 -18.89 -18.17 1.76
N TYR A 105 -17.64 -18.63 1.85
CA TYR A 105 -17.26 -20.06 1.81
C TYR A 105 -16.99 -20.68 3.20
N GLN A 106 -17.50 -20.05 4.27
CA GLN A 106 -17.30 -20.49 5.66
C GLN A 106 -17.82 -21.90 5.97
N ASP A 107 -18.86 -22.36 5.28
CA ASP A 107 -19.54 -23.64 5.55
C ASP A 107 -18.88 -24.84 4.83
N THR A 108 -17.73 -24.64 4.18
CA THR A 108 -17.02 -25.71 3.49
C THR A 108 -16.26 -26.62 4.49
N PRO A 109 -16.13 -27.94 4.21
CA PRO A 109 -15.34 -28.84 5.06
C PRO A 109 -13.88 -28.38 5.25
N GLN A 110 -13.31 -27.77 4.21
CA GLN A 110 -11.98 -27.19 4.20
C GLN A 110 -11.83 -26.10 5.28
N MET A 111 -12.84 -25.25 5.48
CA MET A 111 -12.78 -24.22 6.52
C MET A 111 -12.80 -24.82 7.92
N GLY A 112 -13.57 -25.89 8.15
CA GLY A 112 -13.54 -26.58 9.44
C GLY A 112 -12.14 -27.10 9.82
N GLN A 113 -11.40 -27.64 8.84
CA GLN A 113 -10.02 -28.10 9.04
C GLN A 113 -9.07 -26.93 9.29
N ALA A 114 -9.17 -25.88 8.48
CA ALA A 114 -8.35 -24.68 8.61
C ALA A 114 -8.53 -24.00 9.97
N ILE A 115 -9.77 -23.79 10.40
CA ILE A 115 -10.08 -23.16 11.69
C ILE A 115 -9.61 -24.04 12.85
N THR A 116 -9.71 -25.36 12.75
CA THR A 116 -9.16 -26.28 13.77
C THR A 116 -7.65 -26.09 13.90
N TYR A 117 -6.93 -26.08 12.77
CA TYR A 117 -5.48 -25.86 12.75
C TYR A 117 -5.09 -24.49 13.32
N ILE A 118 -5.82 -23.42 12.94
CA ILE A 118 -5.60 -22.05 13.45
C ILE A 118 -5.87 -21.99 14.97
N ARG A 119 -6.91 -22.65 15.48
CA ARG A 119 -7.20 -22.70 16.93
C ARG A 119 -6.13 -23.48 17.72
N GLU A 120 -5.51 -24.49 17.13
CA GLU A 120 -4.46 -25.26 17.81
C GLU A 120 -3.14 -24.49 17.91
N LEU A 121 -2.76 -23.75 16.85
CA LEU A 121 -1.42 -23.15 16.71
C LEU A 121 -1.40 -21.62 16.71
N GLY A 122 -2.56 -20.96 16.70
CA GLY A 122 -2.68 -19.51 16.55
C GLY A 122 -2.05 -18.69 17.68
N LEU A 123 -1.96 -19.26 18.90
CA LEU A 123 -1.26 -18.65 20.03
C LEU A 123 0.20 -19.09 20.18
N GLN A 124 0.66 -20.05 19.38
CA GLN A 124 2.03 -20.58 19.44
C GLN A 124 2.99 -19.83 18.51
N GLN A 125 2.62 -18.61 18.08
CA GLN A 125 3.43 -17.77 17.21
C GLN A 125 4.55 -17.13 18.04
N GLU A 126 5.74 -17.74 17.99
CA GLU A 126 6.94 -17.21 18.65
C GLU A 126 7.55 -16.04 17.86
N PRO A 127 8.11 -15.02 18.53
CA PRO A 127 8.80 -13.92 17.86
C PRO A 127 10.07 -14.40 17.15
N VAL A 128 10.26 -13.98 15.90
CA VAL A 128 11.47 -14.28 15.10
C VAL A 128 12.64 -13.38 15.51
N LEU A 129 12.38 -12.18 16.04
CA LEU A 129 13.40 -11.24 16.51
C LEU A 129 13.56 -11.28 18.04
N SER A 130 14.81 -11.32 18.50
CA SER A 130 15.16 -11.25 19.92
C SER A 130 14.74 -9.90 20.53
N GLY A 131 13.82 -9.92 21.49
CA GLY A 131 13.35 -8.74 22.22
C GLY A 131 11.94 -8.25 21.86
N ALA A 132 11.29 -8.82 20.84
CA ALA A 132 9.86 -8.62 20.59
C ALA A 132 9.03 -9.54 21.51
N GLU A 133 7.90 -9.07 22.04
CA GLU A 133 6.99 -9.88 22.85
C GLU A 133 6.05 -10.78 21.99
N GLY A 134 6.41 -11.06 20.74
CA GLY A 134 5.65 -11.86 19.77
C GLY A 134 5.61 -11.23 18.38
N ASP A 135 4.90 -11.85 17.44
CA ASP A 135 4.60 -11.27 16.13
C ASP A 135 3.12 -10.82 16.04
N ALA A 136 2.88 -9.53 16.29
CA ALA A 136 1.53 -8.97 16.30
C ALA A 136 0.87 -9.04 14.92
N TYR A 137 1.65 -9.02 13.83
CA TYR A 137 1.13 -9.13 12.47
C TYR A 137 0.47 -10.48 12.24
N SER A 138 1.22 -11.56 12.48
CA SER A 138 0.70 -12.92 12.35
C SER A 138 -0.49 -13.18 13.28
N LEU A 139 -0.43 -12.68 14.52
CA LEU A 139 -1.52 -12.83 15.47
C LEU A 139 -2.78 -12.03 15.04
N ALA A 140 -2.62 -10.84 14.46
CA ALA A 140 -3.75 -10.07 13.94
C ALA A 140 -4.43 -10.76 12.75
N LEU A 141 -3.68 -11.46 11.89
CA LEU A 141 -4.24 -12.29 10.82
C LEU A 141 -5.05 -13.46 11.37
N VAL A 142 -4.49 -14.18 12.36
CA VAL A 142 -5.19 -15.23 13.11
C VAL A 142 -6.48 -14.69 13.74
N ALA A 143 -6.40 -13.53 14.41
CA ALA A 143 -7.53 -12.90 15.06
C ALA A 143 -8.65 -12.56 14.07
N ASN A 144 -8.31 -12.02 12.90
CA ASN A 144 -9.30 -11.71 11.86
C ASN A 144 -10.00 -12.96 11.33
N ALA A 145 -9.27 -14.05 11.08
CA ALA A 145 -9.86 -15.31 10.62
C ALA A 145 -10.82 -15.91 11.65
N LEU A 146 -10.39 -15.96 12.92
CA LEU A 146 -11.20 -16.51 14.01
C LEU A 146 -12.41 -15.62 14.33
N ALA A 147 -12.25 -14.30 14.38
CA ALA A 147 -13.35 -13.37 14.63
C ALA A 147 -14.36 -13.32 13.47
N ALA A 148 -13.91 -13.55 12.22
CA ALA A 148 -14.82 -13.69 11.08
C ALA A 148 -15.62 -14.99 11.11
N TYR A 149 -15.03 -16.08 11.63
CA TYR A 149 -15.68 -17.39 11.69
C TYR A 149 -16.61 -17.55 12.91
N ASP A 150 -16.12 -17.22 14.10
CA ASP A 150 -16.81 -17.42 15.37
C ASP A 150 -16.26 -16.45 16.44
N PRO A 151 -16.82 -15.22 16.54
CA PRO A 151 -16.32 -14.17 17.43
C PRO A 151 -16.51 -14.48 18.93
N ASP A 152 -17.41 -15.40 19.28
CA ASP A 152 -17.73 -15.73 20.67
C ASP A 152 -16.98 -16.96 21.19
N ASP A 153 -16.24 -17.68 20.33
CA ASP A 153 -15.42 -18.81 20.74
C ASP A 153 -14.30 -18.41 21.72
N SER A 154 -14.03 -19.30 22.67
CA SER A 154 -13.04 -19.10 23.73
C SER A 154 -11.62 -18.87 23.19
N MET A 155 -11.24 -19.55 22.10
CA MET A 155 -9.94 -19.36 21.49
C MET A 155 -9.87 -18.03 20.74
N THR A 156 -10.95 -17.62 20.06
CA THR A 156 -11.06 -16.30 19.45
C THR A 156 -10.86 -15.19 20.49
N ARG A 157 -11.54 -15.30 21.65
CA ARG A 157 -11.37 -14.35 22.76
C ARG A 157 -9.93 -14.32 23.29
N ALA A 158 -9.33 -15.49 23.51
CA ALA A 158 -7.94 -15.58 23.98
C ALA A 158 -6.93 -14.95 22.99
N VAL A 159 -7.13 -15.12 21.69
CA VAL A 159 -6.30 -14.49 20.65
C VAL A 159 -6.46 -12.97 20.66
N LEU A 160 -7.70 -12.45 20.77
CA LEU A 160 -7.96 -11.02 20.85
C LEU A 160 -7.36 -10.38 22.11
N ASP A 161 -7.45 -11.06 23.26
CA ASP A 161 -6.82 -10.64 24.51
C ASP A 161 -5.30 -10.60 24.39
N ARG A 162 -4.70 -11.65 23.79
CA ARG A 162 -3.26 -11.67 23.57
C ARG A 162 -2.82 -10.56 22.63
N LEU A 163 -3.60 -10.29 21.58
CA LEU A 163 -3.32 -9.19 20.65
C LEU A 163 -3.39 -7.84 21.39
N TYR A 164 -4.40 -7.63 22.24
CA TYR A 164 -4.51 -6.43 23.08
C TYR A 164 -3.30 -6.23 24.00
N ASP A 165 -2.76 -7.31 24.58
CA ASP A 165 -1.58 -7.25 25.44
C ASP A 165 -0.31 -6.83 24.70
N MET A 166 -0.25 -7.04 23.37
CA MET A 166 0.90 -6.68 22.52
C MET A 166 0.88 -5.22 22.04
N ARG A 167 -0.13 -4.45 22.44
CA ARG A 167 -0.30 -3.07 21.99
C ARG A 167 0.83 -2.17 22.51
N ILE A 168 1.12 -1.12 21.76
CA ILE A 168 2.01 -0.03 22.16
C ILE A 168 1.14 1.22 22.34
N GLU A 169 1.27 1.85 23.50
CA GLU A 169 0.55 3.08 23.83
C GLU A 169 1.50 4.27 23.69
N GLU A 170 1.15 5.23 22.83
CA GLU A 170 1.88 6.48 22.63
C GLU A 170 0.92 7.67 22.63
N GLY A 171 0.87 8.41 23.74
CA GLY A 171 -0.07 9.50 23.93
C GLY A 171 -1.53 9.00 23.89
N ASP A 172 -2.32 9.56 22.99
CA ASP A 172 -3.71 9.15 22.75
C ASP A 172 -3.85 8.06 21.67
N THR A 173 -2.73 7.54 21.17
CA THR A 173 -2.71 6.52 20.12
C THR A 173 -2.32 5.16 20.66
N ILE A 174 -2.90 4.11 20.07
CA ILE A 174 -2.58 2.72 20.35
C ILE A 174 -2.25 2.07 19.02
N TYR A 175 -1.13 1.36 18.94
CA TYR A 175 -0.71 0.73 17.70
C TYR A 175 0.03 -0.58 17.94
N TRP A 176 0.22 -1.35 16.87
CA TRP A 176 0.94 -2.61 16.87
C TRP A 176 2.06 -2.55 15.85
N GLN A 177 3.22 -3.05 16.23
CA GLN A 177 4.37 -3.18 15.34
C GLN A 177 4.44 -4.57 14.75
N THR A 178 4.87 -4.66 13.49
CA THR A 178 5.24 -5.95 12.90
C THR A 178 6.50 -6.49 13.57
N GLY A 179 6.51 -7.79 13.89
CA GLY A 179 7.69 -8.43 14.48
C GLY A 179 8.80 -8.67 13.45
N THR A 180 8.47 -8.76 12.16
CA THR A 180 9.41 -8.92 11.04
C THR A 180 8.97 -8.02 9.88
N ALA A 181 8.45 -8.61 8.82
CA ALA A 181 7.86 -7.93 7.68
C ALA A 181 6.46 -8.51 7.43
N SER A 182 5.55 -7.70 6.90
CA SER A 182 4.24 -8.21 6.46
C SER A 182 4.37 -9.18 5.29
N PHE A 183 3.29 -9.84 4.86
CA PHE A 183 3.34 -10.73 3.69
C PHE A 183 3.87 -10.04 2.42
N MET A 184 3.59 -8.75 2.29
CA MET A 184 4.09 -7.95 1.19
C MET A 184 5.47 -7.36 1.47
N GLY A 185 6.01 -7.48 2.69
CA GLY A 185 7.34 -7.00 3.03
C GLY A 185 7.38 -5.65 3.74
N ALA A 186 6.23 -5.12 4.16
CA ALA A 186 6.20 -3.85 4.87
C ALA A 186 6.81 -4.01 6.27
N THR A 187 7.72 -3.12 6.62
CA THR A 187 8.41 -3.03 7.91
C THR A 187 8.24 -1.64 8.51
N GLY A 188 8.75 -1.43 9.73
CA GLY A 188 8.78 -0.10 10.37
C GLY A 188 7.39 0.53 10.47
N GLU A 189 7.29 1.81 10.12
CA GLU A 189 6.04 2.57 10.18
C GLU A 189 4.96 2.01 9.24
N SER A 190 5.32 1.64 8.01
CA SER A 190 4.36 1.07 7.04
C SER A 190 3.79 -0.27 7.53
N GLY A 191 4.65 -1.14 8.08
CA GLY A 191 4.23 -2.40 8.70
C GLY A 191 3.41 -2.19 9.97
N SER A 192 3.64 -1.09 10.71
CA SER A 192 2.85 -0.74 11.89
C SER A 192 1.45 -0.26 11.53
N LEU A 193 1.30 0.53 10.46
CA LEU A 193 -0.01 0.93 9.93
C LEU A 193 -0.81 -0.29 9.47
N GLU A 194 -0.18 -1.20 8.72
CA GLU A 194 -0.81 -2.44 8.26
C GLU A 194 -1.27 -3.31 9.45
N THR A 195 -0.37 -3.58 10.40
CA THR A 195 -0.66 -4.40 11.58
C THR A 195 -1.76 -3.78 12.46
N THR A 196 -1.70 -2.47 12.66
CA THR A 196 -2.69 -1.75 13.48
C THR A 196 -4.07 -1.77 12.85
N ALA A 197 -4.17 -1.65 11.53
CA ALA A 197 -5.43 -1.79 10.82
C ALA A 197 -6.02 -3.20 10.96
N LEU A 198 -5.20 -4.25 10.82
CA LEU A 198 -5.64 -5.63 11.06
C LEU A 198 -6.12 -5.83 12.50
N ALA A 199 -5.38 -5.32 13.49
CA ALA A 199 -5.76 -5.42 14.89
C ALA A 199 -7.09 -4.71 15.18
N ALA A 200 -7.27 -3.49 14.67
CA ALA A 200 -8.51 -2.74 14.80
C ALA A 200 -9.71 -3.50 14.22
N ILE A 201 -9.57 -4.08 13.01
CA ILE A 201 -10.64 -4.87 12.37
C ILE A 201 -11.00 -6.10 13.23
N ALA A 202 -9.99 -6.84 13.70
CA ALA A 202 -10.22 -8.03 14.53
C ALA A 202 -10.93 -7.69 15.84
N LEU A 203 -10.46 -6.64 16.54
CA LEU A 203 -11.05 -6.18 17.80
C LEU A 203 -12.50 -5.70 17.63
N MET A 204 -12.79 -4.95 16.55
CA MET A 204 -14.16 -4.51 16.23
C MET A 204 -15.08 -5.68 15.88
N ARG A 205 -14.60 -6.68 15.13
CA ARG A 205 -15.40 -7.88 14.79
C ARG A 205 -15.64 -8.78 15.99
N GLY A 206 -14.64 -8.91 16.86
CA GLY A 206 -14.76 -9.64 18.11
C GLY A 206 -15.53 -8.88 19.21
N ASN A 207 -15.91 -7.61 18.98
CA ASN A 207 -16.48 -6.73 20.00
C ASN A 207 -15.66 -6.75 21.30
N ALA A 208 -14.33 -6.57 21.17
CA ALA A 208 -13.36 -6.67 22.24
C ALA A 208 -12.50 -5.39 22.33
N HIS A 209 -12.11 -5.00 23.55
CA HIS A 209 -11.16 -3.91 23.82
C HIS A 209 -11.44 -2.60 23.07
N SER A 210 -12.61 -2.01 23.31
CA SER A 210 -13.07 -0.78 22.62
C SER A 210 -12.18 0.44 22.86
N ASP A 211 -11.46 0.47 23.97
CA ASP A 211 -10.41 1.44 24.27
C ASP A 211 -9.25 1.33 23.26
N ALA A 212 -8.76 0.11 23.02
CA ALA A 212 -7.73 -0.17 22.02
C ALA A 212 -8.20 0.17 20.60
N VAL A 213 -9.45 -0.14 20.25
CA VAL A 213 -10.03 0.24 18.96
C VAL A 213 -9.96 1.76 18.75
N SER A 214 -10.34 2.55 19.77
CA SER A 214 -10.35 4.01 19.67
C SER A 214 -8.94 4.57 19.45
N GLY A 215 -7.96 4.08 20.21
CA GLY A 215 -6.55 4.46 20.03
C GLY A 215 -5.95 4.01 18.69
N ALA A 216 -6.35 2.85 18.18
CA ALA A 216 -5.95 2.32 16.88
C ALA A 216 -6.46 3.20 15.74
N LEU A 217 -7.74 3.57 15.77
CA LEU A 217 -8.32 4.46 14.77
C LEU A 217 -7.64 5.83 14.79
N ALA A 218 -7.30 6.36 15.98
CA ALA A 218 -6.54 7.60 16.10
C ALA A 218 -5.15 7.49 15.46
N TYR A 219 -4.43 6.38 15.69
CA TYR A 219 -3.14 6.10 15.05
C TYR A 219 -3.26 6.08 13.52
N LEU A 220 -4.25 5.35 12.99
CA LEU A 220 -4.49 5.29 11.55
C LEU A 220 -4.84 6.67 10.98
N ILE A 221 -5.73 7.45 11.60
CA ILE A 221 -6.07 8.79 11.11
C ILE A 221 -4.83 9.70 11.07
N GLN A 222 -3.95 9.61 12.07
CA GLN A 222 -2.69 10.36 12.10
C GLN A 222 -1.68 9.90 11.04
N GLY A 223 -1.65 8.60 10.72
CA GLY A 223 -0.78 8.02 9.70
C GLY A 223 -1.18 8.31 8.25
N LYS A 224 -2.30 9.01 8.01
CA LYS A 224 -2.79 9.33 6.66
C LYS A 224 -1.94 10.43 6.01
N ASP A 225 -1.36 10.10 4.85
CA ASP A 225 -0.53 11.03 4.08
C ASP A 225 -1.36 12.09 3.32
N SER A 226 -0.71 13.11 2.76
CA SER A 226 -1.38 14.22 2.07
C SER A 226 -2.18 13.82 0.81
N TRP A 227 -1.97 12.61 0.29
CA TRP A 227 -2.71 12.05 -0.83
C TRP A 227 -3.94 11.24 -0.39
N GLY A 228 -4.11 11.06 0.92
CA GLY A 228 -5.20 10.29 1.52
C GLY A 228 -4.90 8.80 1.59
N THR A 229 -3.63 8.39 1.59
CA THR A 229 -3.18 6.99 1.66
C THR A 229 -2.32 6.74 2.91
N TRP A 230 -1.88 5.49 3.08
CA TRP A 230 -1.09 5.03 4.24
C TRP A 230 0.25 4.42 3.80
N SER A 231 0.94 5.11 2.90
CA SER A 231 2.28 4.76 2.37
C SER A 231 2.33 3.54 1.46
N THR A 232 1.70 2.42 1.83
CA THR A 232 1.67 1.18 1.03
C THR A 232 0.24 0.78 0.66
N THR A 233 0.11 -0.09 -0.34
CA THR A 233 -1.19 -0.62 -0.81
C THR A 233 -1.95 -1.35 0.31
N GLN A 234 -1.27 -2.26 1.02
CA GLN A 234 -1.90 -3.03 2.10
C GLN A 234 -2.34 -2.16 3.26
N ALA A 235 -1.45 -1.29 3.75
CA ALA A 235 -1.78 -0.36 4.83
C ALA A 235 -2.94 0.56 4.43
N THR A 236 -2.99 1.02 3.18
CA THR A 236 -4.09 1.87 2.69
C THR A 236 -5.43 1.13 2.70
N ILE A 237 -5.49 -0.06 2.10
CA ILE A 237 -6.75 -0.79 1.98
C ILE A 237 -7.26 -1.25 3.35
N LEU A 238 -6.37 -1.76 4.20
CA LEU A 238 -6.74 -2.22 5.54
C LEU A 238 -7.15 -1.04 6.43
N SER A 239 -6.46 0.10 6.36
CA SER A 239 -6.86 1.30 7.11
C SER A 239 -8.23 1.81 6.68
N LEU A 240 -8.51 1.84 5.37
CA LEU A 240 -9.83 2.20 4.86
C LEU A 240 -10.92 1.21 5.33
N LYS A 241 -10.63 -0.10 5.31
CA LYS A 241 -11.55 -1.13 5.80
C LYS A 241 -11.82 -0.98 7.30
N ALA A 242 -10.80 -0.69 8.11
CA ALA A 242 -10.95 -0.43 9.53
C ALA A 242 -11.79 0.83 9.81
N LEU A 243 -11.52 1.94 9.10
CA LEU A 243 -12.27 3.17 9.24
C LEU A 243 -13.74 2.96 8.83
N LEU A 244 -14.00 2.28 7.71
CA LEU A 244 -15.36 1.96 7.28
C LEU A 244 -16.11 1.12 8.32
N LEU A 245 -15.48 0.05 8.81
CA LEU A 245 -16.08 -0.80 9.85
C LEU A 245 -16.40 -0.01 11.13
N SER A 246 -15.54 0.92 11.52
CA SER A 246 -15.81 1.77 12.69
C SER A 246 -16.99 2.72 12.47
N THR A 247 -17.18 3.23 11.25
CA THR A 247 -18.34 4.07 10.92
C THR A 247 -19.65 3.28 10.86
N GLU A 248 -19.62 2.02 10.44
CA GLU A 248 -20.81 1.13 10.45
C GLU A 248 -21.25 0.78 11.88
N GLN A 249 -20.30 0.75 12.83
CA GLN A 249 -20.56 0.51 14.24
C GLN A 249 -20.83 1.80 15.04
N ALA A 250 -20.42 2.95 14.52
CA ALA A 250 -20.71 4.25 15.12
C ALA A 250 -22.19 4.60 14.97
N GLY A 251 -22.79 5.17 16.02
CA GLY A 251 -24.13 5.74 15.93
C GLY A 251 -24.18 6.98 15.04
N GLU A 252 -25.37 7.30 14.53
CA GLU A 252 -25.61 8.52 13.74
C GLU A 252 -25.25 9.78 14.56
N ILE A 253 -24.60 10.76 13.91
CA ILE A 253 -24.30 12.05 14.53
C ILE A 253 -25.60 12.83 14.70
N GLU A 254 -25.93 13.21 15.94
CA GLU A 254 -27.13 14.02 16.21
C GLU A 254 -26.93 15.49 15.78
N GLY A 255 -27.55 15.86 14.65
CA GLY A 255 -27.73 17.25 14.22
C GLY A 255 -26.55 17.87 13.45
N PRO A 256 -26.74 19.09 12.92
CA PRO A 256 -25.75 19.73 12.06
C PRO A 256 -24.52 20.19 12.85
N VAL A 257 -23.34 19.91 12.31
CA VAL A 257 -22.04 20.34 12.82
C VAL A 257 -21.57 21.57 12.05
N ARG A 258 -21.19 22.64 12.73
CA ARG A 258 -20.63 23.85 12.09
C ARG A 258 -19.13 23.90 12.31
N LEU A 259 -18.38 23.99 11.23
CA LEU A 259 -16.93 24.11 11.22
C LEU A 259 -16.54 25.51 10.79
N ARG A 260 -15.63 26.15 11.53
CA ARG A 260 -14.95 27.38 11.10
C ARG A 260 -13.46 27.08 10.92
N VAL A 261 -12.98 27.21 9.69
CA VAL A 261 -11.57 27.02 9.34
C VAL A 261 -10.95 28.37 9.01
N GLY A 262 -9.93 28.76 9.77
CA GLY A 262 -9.24 30.04 9.62
C GLY A 262 -7.75 29.89 9.34
N LEU A 263 -7.19 30.81 8.55
CA LEU A 263 -5.76 30.97 8.32
C LEU A 263 -5.33 32.37 8.77
N ASN A 264 -4.40 32.42 9.74
CA ASN A 264 -3.86 33.63 10.35
C ASN A 264 -4.92 34.61 10.91
N LYS A 265 -6.14 34.13 11.17
CA LYS A 265 -7.31 34.94 11.57
C LYS A 265 -7.76 35.99 10.54
N GLU A 266 -7.19 35.98 9.33
CA GLU A 266 -7.53 36.91 8.25
C GLU A 266 -8.46 36.28 7.22
N GLN A 267 -8.21 35.01 6.90
CA GLN A 267 -9.06 34.22 6.02
C GLN A 267 -9.86 33.24 6.87
N THR A 268 -11.15 33.12 6.57
CA THR A 268 -12.03 32.20 7.28
C THR A 268 -13.06 31.65 6.31
N GLN A 269 -13.30 30.34 6.39
CA GLN A 269 -14.37 29.65 5.68
C GLN A 269 -15.19 28.89 6.71
N GLU A 270 -16.51 28.90 6.53
CA GLU A 270 -17.45 28.17 7.38
C GLU A 270 -18.10 27.04 6.57
N ILE A 271 -18.23 25.87 7.18
CA ILE A 271 -18.86 24.69 6.59
C ILE A 271 -19.91 24.19 7.56
N THR A 272 -21.10 23.86 7.07
CA THR A 272 -22.13 23.16 7.84
C THR A 272 -22.25 21.74 7.31
N ILE A 273 -22.01 20.77 8.17
CA ILE A 273 -22.14 19.34 7.89
C ILE A 273 -23.44 18.86 8.51
N ASP A 274 -24.29 18.20 7.73
CA ASP A 274 -25.54 17.59 8.16
C ASP A 274 -25.73 16.22 7.48
N GLU A 275 -26.84 15.53 7.78
CA GLU A 275 -27.14 14.20 7.23
C GLU A 275 -27.13 14.15 5.69
N THR A 276 -27.32 15.28 5.01
CA THR A 276 -27.35 15.33 3.54
C THR A 276 -25.97 15.44 2.89
N ASN A 277 -24.93 15.73 3.68
CA ASN A 277 -23.57 15.94 3.20
C ASN A 277 -22.47 15.37 4.11
N ALA A 278 -22.83 14.53 5.08
CA ALA A 278 -21.90 13.90 6.03
C ALA A 278 -20.91 12.94 5.35
N ASP A 279 -21.27 12.39 4.19
CA ASP A 279 -20.44 11.53 3.35
C ASP A 279 -19.57 12.30 2.35
N VAL A 280 -19.66 13.63 2.32
CA VAL A 280 -18.94 14.49 1.39
C VAL A 280 -17.61 14.93 1.99
N VAL A 281 -16.54 14.79 1.20
CA VAL A 281 -15.24 15.41 1.52
C VAL A 281 -15.32 16.92 1.29
N HIS A 282 -15.23 17.70 2.37
CA HIS A 282 -15.20 19.16 2.31
C HIS A 282 -13.76 19.67 2.20
N LEU A 283 -13.41 20.30 1.07
CA LEU A 283 -12.07 20.84 0.83
C LEU A 283 -12.04 22.36 1.05
N VAL A 284 -11.21 22.81 1.99
CA VAL A 284 -10.93 24.23 2.25
C VAL A 284 -9.57 24.59 1.66
N THR A 285 -9.54 25.52 0.71
CA THR A 285 -8.30 26.06 0.14
C THR A 285 -8.18 27.56 0.42
N PHE A 286 -6.95 27.98 0.73
CA PHE A 286 -6.57 29.39 0.95
C PHE A 286 -5.61 29.84 -0.15
N ASP A 287 -6.10 29.89 -1.39
CA ASP A 287 -5.32 30.17 -2.61
C ASP A 287 -5.48 31.61 -3.13
N ARG A 288 -6.41 32.39 -2.56
CA ARG A 288 -6.71 33.76 -3.03
C ARG A 288 -5.97 34.82 -2.23
N GLY A 289 -5.01 35.48 -2.88
CA GLY A 289 -4.42 36.73 -2.42
C GLY A 289 -3.54 36.63 -1.17
N PHE A 290 -3.29 35.42 -0.70
CA PHE A 290 -2.42 35.15 0.43
C PHE A 290 -1.14 34.48 -0.06
N SER A 291 0.01 35.09 0.22
CA SER A 291 1.32 34.47 0.05
C SER A 291 1.87 34.18 1.44
N PRO A 292 1.55 33.01 2.03
CA PRO A 292 2.07 32.62 3.33
C PRO A 292 3.59 32.70 3.31
N SER A 293 4.17 33.52 4.18
CA SER A 293 5.61 33.55 4.42
C SER A 293 5.88 33.40 5.91
N GLY A 294 6.83 32.55 6.27
CA GLY A 294 7.17 32.27 7.67
C GLY A 294 6.11 31.41 8.39
N ALA A 295 5.94 31.65 9.69
CA ALA A 295 5.01 30.89 10.52
C ALA A 295 3.56 31.26 10.20
N ASN A 296 2.74 30.24 9.91
CA ASN A 296 1.31 30.39 9.65
C ASN A 296 0.52 29.58 10.67
N ARG A 297 -0.63 30.09 11.10
CA ARG A 297 -1.52 29.43 12.05
C ARG A 297 -2.83 29.07 11.36
N VAL A 298 -3.07 27.77 11.22
CA VAL A 298 -4.38 27.21 10.88
C VAL A 298 -5.17 27.03 12.17
N GLN A 299 -6.43 27.44 12.16
CA GLN A 299 -7.35 27.27 13.28
C GLN A 299 -8.60 26.56 12.78
N ILE A 300 -9.00 25.49 13.47
CA ILE A 300 -10.20 24.72 13.17
C ILE A 300 -11.06 24.76 14.42
N GLU A 301 -12.25 25.35 14.32
CA GLU A 301 -13.21 25.45 15.41
C GLU A 301 -14.44 24.64 15.04
N LEU A 302 -14.89 23.80 15.96
CA LEU A 302 -16.08 22.98 15.84
C LEU A 302 -17.16 23.53 16.77
N GLU A 303 -18.32 23.86 16.21
CA GLU A 303 -19.52 24.27 16.93
C GLU A 303 -20.63 23.22 16.70
N GLY A 304 -20.90 22.40 17.72
CA GLY A 304 -21.82 21.26 17.63
C GLY A 304 -21.24 20.04 18.35
N GLY A 305 -22.01 18.96 18.44
CA GLY A 305 -21.49 17.63 18.83
C GLY A 305 -20.85 16.91 17.64
N GLY A 306 -20.30 15.72 17.88
CA GLY A 306 -19.75 14.85 16.84
C GLY A 306 -18.22 14.91 16.69
N ASN A 307 -17.66 13.82 16.15
CA ASN A 307 -16.24 13.72 15.83
C ASN A 307 -16.06 13.86 14.32
N LEU A 308 -15.21 14.81 13.89
CA LEU A 308 -14.85 14.96 12.48
C LEU A 308 -13.41 14.52 12.26
N MET A 309 -13.21 13.69 11.24
CA MET A 309 -11.87 13.42 10.72
C MET A 309 -11.46 14.57 9.81
N TYR A 310 -10.27 15.11 10.02
CA TYR A 310 -9.74 16.18 9.18
C TYR A 310 -8.28 15.94 8.85
N GLN A 311 -7.81 16.60 7.80
CA GLN A 311 -6.40 16.59 7.40
C GLN A 311 -6.00 17.98 6.96
N VAL A 312 -4.80 18.39 7.37
CA VAL A 312 -4.18 19.64 6.92
C VAL A 312 -2.95 19.29 6.10
N ALA A 313 -2.98 19.62 4.80
CA ALA A 313 -1.87 19.39 3.89
C ALA A 313 -1.36 20.74 3.34
N THR A 314 -0.04 20.86 3.20
CA THR A 314 0.60 22.02 2.56
C THR A 314 1.49 21.54 1.43
N ARG A 315 1.41 22.20 0.28
CA ARG A 315 2.26 21.91 -0.89
C ARG A 315 3.00 23.17 -1.33
N TYR A 316 4.30 23.05 -1.53
CA TYR A 316 5.17 24.11 -2.01
C TYR A 316 6.26 23.54 -2.92
N TYR A 317 6.88 24.40 -3.72
CA TYR A 317 8.02 24.04 -4.57
C TYR A 317 9.29 24.63 -3.97
N LEU A 318 10.35 23.82 -3.90
CA LEU A 318 11.69 24.26 -3.56
C LEU A 318 12.56 24.31 -4.82
N PRO A 319 13.43 25.33 -4.95
CA PRO A 319 14.60 25.23 -5.81
C PRO A 319 15.40 23.97 -5.48
N TRP A 320 15.97 23.29 -6.48
CA TRP A 320 16.65 22.01 -6.28
C TRP A 320 17.82 22.09 -5.28
N ASP A 321 18.55 23.20 -5.28
CA ASP A 321 19.65 23.49 -4.36
C ASP A 321 19.19 23.70 -2.90
N GLN A 322 17.89 23.81 -2.66
CA GLN A 322 17.27 23.90 -1.33
C GLN A 322 16.55 22.62 -0.90
N VAL A 323 16.46 21.61 -1.79
CA VAL A 323 15.91 20.30 -1.41
C VAL A 323 16.88 19.68 -0.40
N PRO A 324 16.42 19.28 0.81
CA PRO A 324 17.26 18.59 1.76
C PRO A 324 17.84 17.34 1.10
N MET A 325 19.17 17.28 0.94
CA MET A 325 19.80 16.04 0.50
C MET A 325 19.65 15.04 1.65
N VAL A 326 18.94 13.94 1.41
CA VAL A 326 19.12 12.74 2.23
C VAL A 326 20.61 12.43 2.14
N GLU A 327 21.30 12.32 3.29
CA GLU A 327 22.74 12.09 3.27
C GLU A 327 23.01 10.84 2.43
N MET A 328 23.79 10.99 1.35
CA MET A 328 24.11 9.90 0.40
C MET A 328 24.71 8.67 1.08
N MET A 329 25.10 8.78 2.35
CA MET A 329 25.74 7.73 3.14
C MET A 329 24.77 6.62 3.60
N ASP A 330 23.45 6.85 3.58
CA ASP A 330 22.45 5.87 4.04
C ASP A 330 21.41 5.44 2.97
N GLU A 331 21.68 5.69 1.69
CA GLU A 331 20.80 5.26 0.59
C GLU A 331 20.63 3.74 0.57
N LEU A 332 19.40 3.24 0.70
CA LEU A 332 19.11 1.80 0.53
C LEU A 332 19.48 1.34 -0.89
N ILE A 333 19.00 2.07 -1.90
CA ILE A 333 19.26 1.80 -3.32
C ILE A 333 19.95 3.02 -3.94
N THR A 334 21.13 2.85 -4.52
CA THR A 334 21.74 3.86 -5.37
C THR A 334 21.22 3.74 -6.80
N ILE A 335 20.94 4.88 -7.41
CA ILE A 335 20.63 5.03 -8.83
C ILE A 335 21.56 6.07 -9.46
N ASP A 336 22.19 5.74 -10.57
CA ASP A 336 23.06 6.63 -11.33
C ASP A 336 22.57 6.71 -12.78
N LEU A 337 22.54 7.92 -13.33
CA LEU A 337 22.16 8.17 -14.72
C LEU A 337 23.25 8.94 -15.44
N ALA A 338 23.65 8.46 -16.62
CA ALA A 338 24.57 9.15 -17.50
C ALA A 338 23.94 9.28 -18.89
N TYR A 339 23.77 10.52 -19.34
CA TYR A 339 23.36 10.82 -20.71
C TYR A 339 24.62 10.99 -21.55
N ASP A 340 24.70 10.33 -22.70
CA ASP A 340 25.85 10.45 -23.61
C ASP A 340 26.07 11.90 -24.10
N ARG A 341 24.99 12.69 -24.19
CA ARG A 341 25.00 14.13 -24.45
C ARG A 341 23.74 14.82 -23.94
N THR A 342 23.86 16.13 -23.69
CA THR A 342 22.75 16.99 -23.27
C THR A 342 22.43 18.11 -24.27
N ARG A 343 23.15 18.16 -25.39
CA ARG A 343 22.92 19.06 -26.52
C ARG A 343 22.64 18.22 -27.75
N LEU A 344 21.47 18.40 -28.34
CA LEU A 344 20.90 17.55 -29.37
C LEU A 344 20.29 18.40 -30.49
N ALA A 345 20.20 17.86 -31.71
CA ALA A 345 19.33 18.39 -32.75
C ALA A 345 17.97 17.69 -32.73
N VAL A 346 16.97 18.27 -33.39
CA VAL A 346 15.67 17.60 -33.56
C VAL A 346 15.87 16.25 -34.28
N ASN A 347 15.23 15.20 -33.74
CA ASN A 347 15.35 13.79 -34.14
C ASN A 347 16.66 13.08 -33.76
N ASP A 348 17.59 13.74 -33.07
CA ASP A 348 18.71 13.00 -32.46
C ASP A 348 18.20 11.97 -31.45
N GLU A 349 18.90 10.85 -31.39
CA GLU A 349 18.78 9.86 -30.33
C GLU A 349 19.85 10.12 -29.27
N VAL A 350 19.44 10.12 -28.01
CA VAL A 350 20.32 10.21 -26.84
C VAL A 350 20.28 8.88 -26.11
N THR A 351 21.45 8.37 -25.73
CA THR A 351 21.57 7.15 -24.93
C THR A 351 21.65 7.53 -23.47
N VAL A 352 20.85 6.88 -22.64
CA VAL A 352 20.88 7.03 -21.18
C VAL A 352 21.35 5.71 -20.59
N ASP A 353 22.51 5.74 -19.95
CA ASP A 353 23.04 4.63 -19.16
C ASP A 353 22.54 4.75 -17.72
N VAL A 354 22.02 3.65 -17.18
CA VAL A 354 21.47 3.55 -15.83
C VAL A 354 22.22 2.50 -15.04
N GLY A 355 22.73 2.89 -13.87
CA GLY A 355 23.28 1.99 -12.87
C GLY A 355 22.36 1.96 -11.66
N VAL A 356 22.09 0.77 -11.12
CA VAL A 356 21.30 0.58 -9.90
C VAL A 356 21.99 -0.42 -8.99
N LYS A 357 22.10 -0.10 -7.71
CA LYS A 357 22.75 -0.95 -6.72
C LYS A 357 21.99 -0.94 -5.39
N LEU A 358 21.75 -2.12 -4.82
CA LEU A 358 21.32 -2.25 -3.42
C LEU A 358 22.55 -2.16 -2.51
N ASN A 359 22.56 -1.20 -1.58
CA ASN A 359 23.72 -0.91 -0.74
C ASN A 359 23.75 -1.71 0.57
N ARG A 360 22.59 -2.21 1.01
CA ARG A 360 22.49 -3.12 2.16
C ARG A 360 22.55 -4.55 1.68
N GLU A 361 23.26 -5.40 2.42
CA GLU A 361 23.31 -6.84 2.13
C GLU A 361 21.89 -7.44 2.19
N GLY A 362 21.54 -8.23 1.18
CA GLY A 362 20.24 -8.90 1.10
C GLY A 362 19.54 -8.68 -0.23
N VAL A 363 18.21 -8.78 -0.20
CA VAL A 363 17.37 -8.74 -1.40
C VAL A 363 16.12 -7.91 -1.13
N VAL A 364 15.83 -6.95 -2.03
CA VAL A 364 14.55 -6.23 -2.06
C VAL A 364 13.61 -6.97 -3.01
N LYS A 365 12.44 -7.41 -2.53
CA LYS A 365 11.52 -8.24 -3.33
C LYS A 365 11.00 -7.52 -4.56
N MET A 366 10.69 -6.23 -4.43
CA MET A 366 10.18 -5.38 -5.48
C MET A 366 10.83 -4.00 -5.40
N ALA A 367 11.83 -3.75 -6.24
CA ALA A 367 12.43 -2.42 -6.36
C ALA A 367 11.82 -1.69 -7.55
N LEU A 368 11.46 -0.42 -7.35
CA LEU A 368 10.98 0.47 -8.38
C LEU A 368 12.08 1.45 -8.77
N ILE A 369 12.33 1.56 -10.08
CA ILE A 369 13.23 2.56 -10.66
C ILE A 369 12.38 3.51 -11.51
N ASP A 370 12.23 4.74 -11.04
CA ASP A 370 11.49 5.80 -11.71
C ASP A 370 12.48 6.72 -12.43
N LEU A 371 12.43 6.73 -13.76
CA LEU A 371 13.35 7.49 -14.61
C LEU A 371 12.60 8.66 -15.24
N GLY A 372 13.06 9.89 -14.97
CA GLY A 372 12.49 11.08 -15.56
C GLY A 372 12.72 11.16 -17.08
N VAL A 373 11.64 11.29 -17.84
CA VAL A 373 11.65 11.57 -19.28
C VAL A 373 11.54 13.09 -19.49
N PRO A 374 12.53 13.73 -20.14
CA PRO A 374 12.44 15.15 -20.43
C PRO A 374 11.24 15.45 -21.35
N PRO A 375 10.52 16.58 -21.14
CA PRO A 375 9.46 17.00 -22.04
C PRO A 375 9.96 17.07 -23.49
N GLY A 376 9.12 16.67 -24.45
CA GLY A 376 9.47 16.68 -25.87
C GLY A 376 10.36 15.52 -26.34
N PHE A 377 10.59 14.52 -25.49
CA PHE A 377 11.28 13.28 -25.86
C PHE A 377 10.29 12.11 -26.01
N THR A 378 10.62 11.16 -26.89
CA THR A 378 9.93 9.87 -27.00
C THR A 378 10.87 8.76 -26.54
N VAL A 379 10.39 7.87 -25.69
CA VAL A 379 11.14 6.66 -25.28
C VAL A 379 11.15 5.65 -26.43
N LEU A 380 12.32 5.11 -26.77
CA LEU A 380 12.45 3.99 -27.70
C LEU A 380 12.18 2.69 -26.94
N ALA A 381 10.89 2.34 -26.83
CA ALA A 381 10.41 1.26 -25.97
C ALA A 381 10.97 -0.12 -26.34
N GLU A 382 11.46 -0.32 -27.57
CA GLU A 382 12.12 -1.56 -28.00
C GLU A 382 13.35 -1.91 -27.15
N ASP A 383 14.04 -0.91 -26.59
CA ASP A 383 15.20 -1.14 -25.74
C ASP A 383 14.77 -1.75 -24.40
N LEU A 384 13.66 -1.28 -23.82
CA LEU A 384 13.11 -1.78 -22.56
C LEU A 384 12.40 -3.13 -22.73
N SER A 385 11.65 -3.32 -23.82
CA SER A 385 11.01 -4.61 -24.13
C SER A 385 12.02 -5.75 -24.22
N ARG A 386 13.19 -5.49 -24.80
CA ARG A 386 14.29 -6.46 -24.86
C ARG A 386 14.83 -6.83 -23.47
N LEU A 387 14.86 -5.89 -22.51
CA LEU A 387 15.25 -6.19 -21.13
C LEU A 387 14.24 -7.10 -20.43
N VAL A 388 12.94 -6.91 -20.71
CA VAL A 388 11.88 -7.82 -20.21
C VAL A 388 12.03 -9.22 -20.80
N GLU A 389 12.23 -9.32 -22.13
CA GLU A 389 12.43 -10.61 -22.81
C GLU A 389 13.66 -11.37 -22.29
N GLN A 390 14.72 -10.64 -21.95
CA GLN A 390 15.95 -11.17 -21.35
C GLN A 390 15.83 -11.43 -19.84
N LYS A 391 14.69 -11.12 -19.23
CA LYS A 391 14.43 -11.22 -17.79
C LYS A 391 15.41 -10.41 -16.93
N VAL A 392 15.94 -9.32 -17.50
CA VAL A 392 16.81 -8.36 -16.80
C VAL A 392 15.98 -7.44 -15.92
N ILE A 393 14.78 -7.09 -16.38
CA ILE A 393 13.74 -6.38 -15.61
C ILE A 393 12.45 -7.19 -15.68
N ALA A 394 11.60 -7.11 -14.65
CA ALA A 394 10.34 -7.84 -14.63
C ALA A 394 9.30 -7.20 -15.55
N ARG A 395 9.20 -5.87 -15.49
CA ARG A 395 8.23 -5.08 -16.25
C ARG A 395 8.68 -3.63 -16.38
N TYR A 396 8.10 -2.90 -17.32
CA TYR A 396 8.14 -1.44 -17.33
C TYR A 396 6.77 -0.83 -17.64
N GLU A 397 6.58 0.40 -17.21
CA GLU A 397 5.44 1.25 -17.58
C GLU A 397 5.93 2.61 -18.07
N LEU A 398 5.21 3.18 -19.03
CA LEU A 398 5.53 4.48 -19.62
C LEU A 398 4.42 5.47 -19.31
N THR A 399 4.79 6.61 -18.75
CA THR A 399 3.92 7.78 -18.64
C THR A 399 4.43 8.89 -19.57
N GLY A 400 3.71 10.01 -19.65
CA GLY A 400 4.17 11.15 -20.45
C GLY A 400 5.46 11.82 -19.91
N ARG A 401 5.89 11.47 -18.69
CA ARG A 401 7.03 12.11 -18.01
C ARG A 401 8.00 11.10 -17.39
N GLN A 402 7.68 9.82 -17.32
CA GLN A 402 8.47 8.85 -16.55
C GLN A 402 8.48 7.49 -17.24
N ILE A 403 9.57 6.75 -17.01
CA ILE A 403 9.67 5.31 -17.23
C ILE A 403 9.73 4.68 -15.85
N ILE A 404 8.79 3.80 -15.53
CA ILE A 404 8.76 3.07 -14.27
C ILE A 404 9.23 1.64 -14.56
N ILE A 405 10.30 1.19 -13.91
CA ILE A 405 10.87 -0.15 -14.09
C ILE A 405 10.68 -0.95 -12.80
N TYR A 406 10.25 -2.20 -12.95
CA TYR A 406 10.01 -3.15 -11.87
C TYR A 406 11.13 -4.19 -11.85
N LEU A 407 11.79 -4.33 -10.70
CA LEU A 407 12.79 -5.36 -10.45
C LEU A 407 12.28 -6.31 -9.37
N GLU A 408 12.17 -7.59 -9.71
CA GLU A 408 11.89 -8.66 -8.74
C GLU A 408 13.20 -9.18 -8.14
N ASP A 409 13.17 -9.48 -6.84
CA ASP A 409 14.30 -10.12 -6.12
C ASP A 409 15.65 -9.42 -6.35
N PHE A 410 15.65 -8.08 -6.24
CA PHE A 410 16.83 -7.26 -6.49
C PHE A 410 17.87 -7.44 -5.37
N SER A 411 18.95 -8.16 -5.69
CA SER A 411 20.00 -8.54 -4.75
C SER A 411 21.19 -7.57 -4.75
N SER A 412 21.75 -7.34 -3.55
CA SER A 412 23.02 -6.59 -3.39
C SER A 412 24.21 -7.24 -4.08
N GLU A 413 24.13 -8.54 -4.38
CA GLU A 413 25.19 -9.29 -5.08
C GLU A 413 25.15 -9.10 -6.59
N SER A 414 24.03 -8.61 -7.13
CA SER A 414 23.82 -8.45 -8.58
C SER A 414 23.34 -7.04 -8.92
N PRO A 415 24.25 -6.04 -8.90
CA PRO A 415 23.94 -4.69 -9.36
C PRO A 415 23.45 -4.71 -10.81
N LEU A 416 22.52 -3.82 -11.12
CA LEU A 416 21.91 -3.72 -12.44
C LEU A 416 22.55 -2.58 -13.23
N ALA A 417 22.88 -2.86 -14.48
CA ALA A 417 23.29 -1.84 -15.44
C ALA A 417 22.58 -2.08 -16.78
N PHE A 418 21.96 -1.05 -17.34
CA PHE A 418 21.31 -1.10 -18.64
C PHE A 418 21.30 0.28 -19.29
N SER A 419 20.96 0.31 -20.58
CA SER A 419 20.83 1.56 -21.32
C SER A 419 19.54 1.55 -22.11
N TYR A 420 18.96 2.73 -22.31
CA TYR A 420 17.82 2.94 -23.20
C TYR A 420 18.00 4.23 -23.97
N ARG A 421 17.32 4.33 -25.11
CA ARG A 421 17.37 5.53 -25.94
C ARG A 421 16.11 6.38 -25.81
N LEU A 422 16.32 7.68 -25.94
CA LEU A 422 15.27 8.68 -26.12
C LEU A 422 15.47 9.41 -27.46
N ARG A 423 14.38 9.79 -28.14
CA ARG A 423 14.42 10.63 -29.34
C ARG A 423 13.91 12.03 -29.04
N ALA A 424 14.70 13.04 -29.34
CA ALA A 424 14.31 14.44 -29.25
C ALA A 424 13.31 14.79 -30.37
N ARG A 425 12.13 15.34 -30.02
CA ARG A 425 11.08 15.66 -31.01
C ARG A 425 10.91 17.14 -31.31
N PHE A 426 11.25 18.00 -30.36
CA PHE A 426 10.99 19.43 -30.48
C PHE A 426 12.19 20.24 -29.97
N PRO A 427 12.51 21.38 -30.61
CA PRO A 427 13.55 22.28 -30.11
C PRO A 427 13.09 22.90 -28.79
N MET A 428 13.88 22.73 -27.74
CA MET A 428 13.57 23.23 -26.40
C MET A 428 14.77 23.15 -25.45
N ARG A 429 14.69 23.92 -24.37
CA ARG A 429 15.54 23.75 -23.19
C ARG A 429 14.64 23.31 -22.04
N ALA A 430 14.90 22.14 -21.48
CA ALA A 430 14.03 21.54 -20.47
C ALA A 430 14.82 20.78 -19.42
N GLN A 431 14.23 20.63 -18.24
CA GLN A 431 14.71 19.75 -17.19
C GLN A 431 13.90 18.44 -17.20
N THR A 432 14.58 17.32 -16.95
CA THR A 432 13.91 16.05 -16.65
C THR A 432 13.12 16.19 -15.33
N PRO A 433 12.07 15.39 -15.11
CA PRO A 433 11.68 15.05 -13.74
C PRO A 433 12.88 14.46 -12.98
N PRO A 434 12.88 14.49 -11.64
CA PRO A 434 13.84 13.72 -10.87
C PRO A 434 13.68 12.24 -11.17
N SER A 435 14.79 11.50 -11.10
CA SER A 435 14.77 10.04 -11.14
C SER A 435 14.94 9.52 -9.71
N SER A 436 14.33 8.39 -9.39
CA SER A 436 14.39 7.81 -8.05
C SER A 436 14.43 6.29 -8.07
N ALA A 437 14.90 5.71 -6.97
CA ALA A 437 14.86 4.27 -6.72
C ALA A 437 14.45 4.00 -5.28
N TYR A 438 13.57 3.03 -5.07
CA TYR A 438 13.04 2.69 -3.74
C TYR A 438 12.49 1.26 -3.68
N ASP A 439 12.35 0.74 -2.46
CA ASP A 439 11.60 -0.47 -2.17
C ASP A 439 10.10 -0.17 -2.25
N TYR A 440 9.38 -0.87 -3.12
CA TYR A 440 7.94 -0.71 -3.33
C TYR A 440 7.14 -0.86 -2.03
N TYR A 441 7.57 -1.74 -1.12
CA TYR A 441 6.87 -2.05 0.11
C TYR A 441 7.33 -1.23 1.32
N ASN A 442 8.43 -0.49 1.16
CA ASN A 442 9.01 0.38 2.18
C ASN A 442 9.44 1.72 1.55
N PRO A 443 8.50 2.55 1.06
CA PRO A 443 8.82 3.73 0.24
C PRO A 443 9.52 4.87 1.01
N GLY A 444 9.62 4.78 2.34
CA GLY A 444 10.35 5.75 3.17
C GLY A 444 11.84 5.88 2.81
N ASP A 445 12.46 4.78 2.35
CA ASP A 445 13.87 4.74 1.95
C ASP A 445 14.03 5.06 0.43
N THR A 446 13.54 6.23 0.01
CA THR A 446 13.64 6.67 -1.40
C THR A 446 14.93 7.43 -1.67
N THR A 447 15.67 6.98 -2.67
CA THR A 447 16.80 7.71 -3.24
C THR A 447 16.35 8.53 -4.43
N MET A 448 16.79 9.79 -4.50
CA MET A 448 16.45 10.70 -5.59
C MET A 448 17.70 11.29 -6.25
N ARG A 449 17.64 11.51 -7.56
CA ARG A 449 18.68 12.16 -8.36
C ARG A 449 18.15 13.41 -9.02
N ALA A 450 19.06 14.37 -9.16
CA ALA A 450 18.75 15.69 -9.68
C ALA A 450 18.22 15.65 -11.11
N PRO A 451 17.21 16.49 -11.41
CA PRO A 451 16.86 16.84 -12.78
C PRO A 451 18.09 17.18 -13.62
N LEU A 452 18.16 16.62 -14.82
CA LEU A 452 19.17 16.98 -15.81
C LEU A 452 18.58 18.01 -16.77
N GLU A 453 19.36 19.04 -17.09
CA GLU A 453 19.01 19.99 -18.15
C GLU A 453 19.45 19.45 -19.52
N VAL A 454 18.53 19.44 -20.47
CA VAL A 454 18.76 19.03 -21.87
C VAL A 454 18.35 20.16 -22.80
N THR A 455 19.14 20.40 -23.85
CA THR A 455 18.90 21.39 -24.89
C THR A 455 18.80 20.72 -26.25
N VAL A 456 17.69 20.94 -26.95
CA VAL A 456 17.44 20.51 -28.32
C VAL A 456 17.39 21.75 -29.21
N SER A 457 18.30 21.85 -30.18
CA SER A 457 18.29 22.87 -31.24
C SER A 457 17.57 22.37 -32.48
N GLU A 458 17.19 23.28 -33.36
CA GLU A 458 16.60 22.98 -34.68
C GLU A 458 17.44 22.02 -35.53
#